data_AF-A0A9E3I970-F1
#
_entry.id   AF-A0A9E3I970-F1
#
_cell.length_a   1.000
_cell.length_b   1.000
_cell.length_c   1.000
_cell.angle_alpha   90.00
_cell.angle_beta   90.00
_cell.angle_gamma   90.00
#
_symmetry.space_group_name_H-M   'P 1'
#
loop_
_entity.id
_entity.type
_entity.pdbx_description
1 polymer ?
#
loop_
_entity_poly.entity_id
_entity_poly.type
_entity_poly.pdbx_seq_one_letter_code
_entity_poly.pdbx_strand_id
1 'polypeptide(L)'
;MALAPTPVQTVPVPTPDNPPAVRMYVTGNGVGFRSGPSTAAAIIDRFDRGREVSVLRSAEEWSQVRDQLSQREGWMATRFLSSTKPGAEEAKPSKPKPTEVTPLPAPTVSDAVIVQRIIAQSIASYPGSCPCPYNTDRGGRRCGKRSAYSKPGGYAPICFAGDVTKSMIKAFRGQ
;
A
#
# COMPACT_ATOMS: atom_id res chain seq x y z
N MET A 1 48.88 -30.50 -25.52
CA MET A 1 48.47 -29.08 -25.50
C MET A 1 47.12 -28.99 -24.81
N ALA A 2 47.01 -28.10 -23.83
CA ALA A 2 45.97 -28.11 -22.81
C ALA A 2 44.57 -27.84 -23.38
N LEU A 3 43.61 -28.66 -22.91
CA LEU A 3 42.18 -28.52 -23.08
C LEU A 3 41.71 -27.22 -22.41
N ALA A 4 41.11 -26.31 -23.16
CA ALA A 4 40.32 -25.22 -22.60
C ALA A 4 38.86 -25.71 -22.47
N PRO A 5 38.32 -25.88 -21.24
CA PRO A 5 36.89 -26.10 -21.09
C PRO A 5 36.16 -24.79 -21.38
N THR A 6 35.32 -24.80 -22.41
CA THR A 6 34.35 -23.73 -22.70
C THR A 6 33.33 -23.65 -21.56
N PRO A 7 32.95 -22.45 -21.06
CA PRO A 7 31.82 -22.33 -20.15
C PRO A 7 30.53 -22.59 -20.93
N VAL A 8 29.92 -23.75 -20.69
CA VAL A 8 28.62 -24.15 -21.24
C VAL A 8 27.55 -23.24 -20.64
N GLN A 9 27.13 -22.23 -21.40
CA GLN A 9 25.96 -21.43 -21.05
C GLN A 9 24.73 -22.33 -21.15
N THR A 10 24.23 -22.77 -20.00
CA THR A 10 23.02 -23.58 -19.87
C THR A 10 21.83 -22.75 -20.33
N VAL A 11 21.29 -23.09 -21.50
CA VAL A 11 19.97 -22.65 -21.95
C VAL A 11 18.91 -23.38 -21.11
N PRO A 12 18.05 -22.67 -20.35
CA PRO A 12 16.98 -23.33 -19.61
C PRO A 12 15.89 -23.79 -20.60
N VAL A 13 15.59 -25.08 -20.54
CA VAL A 13 14.52 -25.76 -21.28
C VAL A 13 13.17 -25.11 -20.90
N PRO A 14 12.32 -24.70 -21.86
CA PRO A 14 10.99 -24.18 -21.55
C PRO A 14 10.09 -25.34 -21.11
N THR A 15 9.96 -25.54 -19.80
CA THR A 15 9.00 -26.48 -19.22
C THR A 15 7.69 -25.72 -18.98
N PRO A 16 6.50 -26.24 -19.34
CA PRO A 16 5.22 -25.53 -19.22
C PRO A 16 4.66 -25.48 -17.78
N ASP A 17 5.54 -25.34 -16.78
CA ASP A 17 5.20 -25.21 -15.35
C ASP A 17 5.77 -23.89 -14.81
N ASN A 18 5.50 -22.79 -15.51
CA ASN A 18 5.97 -21.48 -15.07
C ASN A 18 4.89 -20.88 -14.16
N PRO A 19 5.14 -20.67 -12.86
CA PRO A 19 4.17 -20.01 -11.99
C PRO A 19 3.82 -18.62 -12.54
N PRO A 20 2.60 -18.10 -12.25
CA PRO A 20 2.16 -16.82 -12.78
C PRO A 20 3.11 -15.73 -12.30
N ALA A 21 3.85 -15.15 -13.25
CA ALA A 21 4.78 -14.08 -12.94
C ALA A 21 4.00 -12.83 -12.52
N VAL A 22 4.25 -12.33 -11.32
CA VAL A 22 3.54 -11.18 -10.76
C VAL A 22 4.12 -9.91 -11.33
N ARG A 23 3.30 -9.13 -12.05
CA ARG A 23 3.72 -7.83 -12.59
C ARG A 23 4.09 -6.90 -11.43
N MET A 24 5.30 -6.37 -11.48
CA MET A 24 5.79 -5.36 -10.56
C MET A 24 6.49 -4.24 -11.33
N TYR A 25 6.67 -3.13 -10.64
CA TYR A 25 7.24 -1.90 -11.13
C TYR A 25 8.46 -1.53 -10.30
N VAL A 26 9.52 -1.12 -11.00
CA VAL A 26 10.74 -0.66 -10.36
C VAL A 26 10.52 0.74 -9.78
N THR A 27 10.73 0.92 -8.48
CA THR A 27 10.52 2.20 -7.77
C THR A 27 11.79 3.05 -7.66
N GLY A 28 12.97 2.41 -7.74
CA GLY A 28 14.26 3.08 -7.69
C GLY A 28 14.69 3.65 -9.04
N ASN A 29 15.60 4.63 -9.02
CA ASN A 29 16.28 5.13 -10.21
C ASN A 29 17.55 4.30 -10.45
N GLY A 30 17.68 3.70 -11.64
CA GLY A 30 18.88 2.92 -12.01
C GLY A 30 19.14 1.68 -11.16
N VAL A 31 18.10 0.90 -10.83
CA VAL A 31 18.21 -0.31 -10.02
C VAL A 31 18.91 -1.40 -10.82
N GLY A 32 20.01 -1.94 -10.28
CA GLY A 32 20.76 -3.01 -10.93
C GLY A 32 19.96 -4.31 -11.02
N PHE A 33 19.71 -4.75 -12.24
CA PHE A 33 19.22 -6.08 -12.58
C PHE A 33 20.42 -7.03 -12.66
N ARG A 34 20.53 -7.94 -11.69
CA ARG A 34 21.73 -8.78 -11.48
C ARG A 34 21.48 -10.23 -11.89
N SER A 35 22.54 -11.01 -12.12
CA SER A 35 22.38 -12.44 -12.44
C SER A 35 22.06 -13.32 -11.22
N GLY A 36 22.24 -12.82 -10.00
CA GLY A 36 22.05 -13.58 -8.76
C GLY A 36 21.48 -12.74 -7.62
N PRO A 37 20.93 -13.38 -6.57
CA PRO A 37 20.34 -12.74 -5.39
C PRO A 37 21.44 -12.22 -4.44
N SER A 38 22.38 -11.42 -4.95
CA SER A 38 23.48 -10.91 -4.15
C SER A 38 23.97 -9.57 -4.68
N THR A 39 24.43 -8.70 -3.78
CA THR A 39 25.10 -7.43 -4.11
C THR A 39 26.46 -7.65 -4.77
N ALA A 40 27.04 -8.85 -4.65
CA ALA A 40 28.27 -9.24 -5.32
C ALA A 40 28.03 -9.82 -6.74
N ALA A 41 26.78 -10.15 -7.10
CA ALA A 41 26.47 -10.71 -8.41
C ALA A 41 26.63 -9.67 -9.53
N ALA A 42 27.04 -10.11 -10.72
CA ALA A 42 27.22 -9.24 -11.88
C ALA A 42 25.90 -8.52 -12.25
N ILE A 43 25.99 -7.22 -12.52
CA ILE A 43 24.87 -6.42 -13.02
C ILE A 43 24.73 -6.69 -14.52
N ILE A 44 23.64 -7.35 -14.90
CA ILE A 44 23.28 -7.62 -16.30
C ILE A 44 22.78 -6.32 -16.95
N ASP A 45 21.93 -5.58 -16.24
CA ASP A 45 21.29 -4.37 -16.76
C ASP A 45 20.88 -3.41 -15.61
N ARG A 46 20.37 -2.21 -15.92
CA ARG A 46 19.86 -1.27 -14.91
C ARG A 46 18.49 -0.76 -15.34
N PHE A 47 17.53 -0.85 -14.42
CA PHE A 47 16.16 -0.40 -14.68
C PHE A 47 15.83 0.90 -13.96
N ASP A 48 15.24 1.81 -14.72
CA ASP A 48 14.73 3.07 -14.21
C ASP A 48 13.36 2.94 -13.55
N ARG A 49 12.98 3.98 -12.82
CA ARG A 49 11.70 4.05 -12.12
C ARG A 49 10.54 3.93 -13.12
N GLY A 50 9.54 3.13 -12.75
CA GLY A 50 8.34 2.88 -13.54
C GLY A 50 8.48 1.75 -14.55
N ARG A 51 9.67 1.14 -14.67
CA ARG A 51 9.88 -0.05 -15.50
C ARG A 51 9.05 -1.22 -15.00
N GLU A 52 8.28 -1.84 -15.89
CA GLU A 52 7.51 -3.06 -15.60
C GLU A 52 8.39 -4.30 -15.75
N VAL A 53 8.39 -5.15 -14.72
CA VAL A 53 9.09 -6.43 -14.66
C VAL A 53 8.15 -7.49 -14.09
N SER A 54 8.40 -8.76 -14.37
CA SER A 54 7.56 -9.85 -13.87
C SER A 54 8.30 -10.65 -12.81
N VAL A 55 7.87 -10.59 -11.56
CA VAL A 55 8.47 -11.35 -10.46
C VAL A 55 8.06 -12.81 -10.56
N LEU A 56 9.04 -13.69 -10.68
CA LEU A 56 8.84 -15.13 -10.73
C LEU A 56 8.91 -15.74 -9.32
N ARG A 57 9.85 -15.26 -8.50
CA ARG A 57 10.05 -15.69 -7.11
C ARG A 57 10.63 -14.55 -6.27
N SER A 58 10.33 -14.56 -4.98
CA SER A 58 10.99 -13.74 -3.96
C SER A 58 11.87 -14.62 -3.08
N ALA A 59 13.04 -14.11 -2.69
CA ALA A 59 14.02 -14.73 -1.82
C ALA A 59 14.56 -13.65 -0.87
N GLU A 60 14.10 -13.66 0.38
CA GLU A 60 14.55 -12.76 1.45
C GLU A 60 14.60 -11.28 1.03
N GLU A 61 15.76 -10.76 0.61
CA GLU A 61 15.95 -9.37 0.17
C GLU A 61 15.93 -9.14 -1.35
N TRP A 62 15.81 -10.23 -2.12
CA TRP A 62 15.91 -10.27 -3.57
C TRP A 62 14.68 -10.91 -4.19
N SER A 63 14.19 -10.35 -5.28
CA SER A 63 13.17 -10.99 -6.11
C SER A 63 13.77 -11.34 -7.46
N GLN A 64 13.59 -12.57 -7.89
CA GLN A 64 13.87 -12.94 -9.26
C GLN A 64 12.80 -12.32 -10.14
N VAL A 65 13.23 -11.44 -11.03
CA VAL A 65 12.37 -10.74 -11.98
C VAL A 65 12.75 -11.13 -13.40
N ARG A 66 11.77 -11.13 -14.27
CA ARG A 66 11.93 -11.32 -15.70
C ARG A 66 11.59 -10.03 -16.40
N ASP A 67 12.52 -9.55 -17.21
CA ASP A 67 12.28 -8.38 -18.05
C ASP A 67 11.35 -8.76 -19.19
N GLN A 68 10.28 -7.98 -19.39
CA GLN A 68 9.29 -8.24 -20.43
C GLN A 68 9.84 -7.97 -21.84
N LEU A 69 10.73 -6.99 -22.01
CA LEU A 69 11.30 -6.66 -23.33
C LEU A 69 12.37 -7.66 -23.77
N SER A 70 13.29 -7.98 -22.87
CA SER A 70 14.46 -8.81 -23.17
C SER A 70 14.21 -10.29 -22.93
N GLN A 71 13.10 -10.64 -22.27
CA GLN A 71 12.79 -12.00 -21.78
C GLN A 71 13.92 -12.61 -20.92
N ARG A 72 14.80 -11.77 -20.38
CA ARG A 72 15.91 -12.18 -19.50
C ARG A 72 15.42 -12.26 -18.07
N GLU A 73 15.92 -13.25 -17.36
CA GLU A 73 15.67 -13.46 -15.95
C GLU A 73 16.88 -13.02 -15.14
N GLY A 74 16.62 -12.44 -13.99
CA GLY A 74 17.65 -11.93 -13.10
C GLY A 74 17.04 -11.57 -11.77
N TRP A 75 17.83 -10.94 -10.93
CA TRP A 75 17.52 -10.65 -9.55
C TRP A 75 17.58 -9.16 -9.30
N MET A 76 16.57 -8.68 -8.60
CA MET A 76 16.45 -7.28 -8.21
C MET A 76 16.07 -7.22 -6.74
N ALA A 77 16.62 -6.26 -6.01
CA ALA A 77 16.30 -6.16 -4.59
C ALA A 77 14.81 -5.83 -4.39
N THR A 78 14.14 -6.60 -3.55
CA THR A 78 12.69 -6.52 -3.32
C THR A 78 12.26 -5.13 -2.86
N ARG A 79 13.12 -4.43 -2.12
CA ARG A 79 12.92 -3.03 -1.68
C ARG A 79 12.68 -2.03 -2.82
N PHE A 80 13.12 -2.35 -4.04
CA PHE A 80 12.94 -1.50 -5.21
C PHE A 80 11.83 -1.99 -6.16
N LEU A 81 11.07 -2.99 -5.75
CA LEU A 81 9.95 -3.52 -6.53
C LEU A 81 8.64 -3.17 -5.82
N SER A 82 7.67 -2.69 -6.58
CA SER A 82 6.32 -2.41 -6.10
C SER A 82 5.30 -3.03 -7.04
N SER A 83 4.23 -3.58 -6.51
CA SER A 83 3.10 -4.06 -7.31
C SER A 83 2.26 -2.91 -7.88
N THR A 84 2.54 -1.67 -7.46
CA THR A 84 1.92 -0.44 -7.96
C THR A 84 2.92 0.40 -8.74
N LYS A 85 2.46 0.99 -9.86
CA LYS A 85 3.30 1.84 -10.71
C LYS A 85 3.74 3.10 -9.92
N PRO A 86 5.05 3.31 -9.74
CA PRO A 86 5.59 4.47 -9.05
C PRO A 86 5.47 5.68 -9.96
N GLY A 87 4.34 6.37 -9.84
CA GLY A 87 3.84 7.40 -10.75
C GLY A 87 2.33 7.61 -10.63
N ALA A 88 1.62 6.69 -9.97
CA ALA A 88 0.25 6.88 -9.48
C ALA A 88 0.20 7.34 -8.00
N GLU A 89 1.23 8.04 -7.54
CA GLU A 89 1.32 8.58 -6.18
C GLU A 89 1.30 10.10 -6.21
N GLU A 90 0.09 10.66 -6.17
CA GLU A 90 -0.21 11.73 -5.23
C GLU A 90 -1.44 11.30 -4.41
N ALA A 91 -1.18 10.48 -3.39
CA ALA A 91 -1.93 10.40 -2.13
C ALA A 91 -1.29 9.34 -1.20
N LYS A 92 -0.25 9.73 -0.45
CA LYS A 92 0.17 9.05 0.78
C LYS A 92 -0.84 9.35 1.92
N PRO A 93 -0.83 8.65 3.07
CA PRO A 93 -0.43 7.25 3.35
C PRO A 93 -1.49 6.50 4.23
N SER A 94 -1.50 5.16 4.25
CA SER A 94 -1.99 4.40 5.44
C SER A 94 -1.55 2.92 5.42
N LYS A 95 -0.90 2.51 6.52
CA LYS A 95 -0.58 1.12 6.90
C LYS A 95 -1.85 0.26 7.08
N PRO A 96 -1.68 -1.03 7.40
CA PRO A 96 -1.41 -2.18 6.53
C PRO A 96 -2.71 -2.90 6.17
N LYS A 97 -2.76 -3.66 5.07
CA LYS A 97 -3.85 -4.60 4.81
C LYS A 97 -3.36 -6.01 5.18
N PRO A 98 -3.69 -6.55 6.36
CA PRO A 98 -3.75 -8.00 6.50
C PRO A 98 -4.79 -8.52 5.48
N THR A 99 -4.35 -9.48 4.69
CA THR A 99 -5.12 -10.53 4.01
C THR A 99 -6.63 -10.53 4.23
N GLU A 100 -7.40 -10.42 3.14
CA GLU A 100 -8.37 -11.43 2.65
C GLU A 100 -8.91 -10.92 1.29
N VAL A 101 -8.59 -11.56 0.15
CA VAL A 101 -9.36 -12.62 -0.55
C VAL A 101 -10.89 -12.38 -0.57
N THR A 102 -11.40 -12.05 -1.77
CA THR A 102 -12.77 -11.99 -2.32
C THR A 102 -13.70 -13.18 -1.91
N PRO A 103 -15.07 -13.15 -2.00
CA PRO A 103 -16.01 -12.21 -2.64
C PRO A 103 -17.19 -11.69 -1.76
N LEU A 104 -18.01 -10.80 -2.34
CA LEU A 104 -19.25 -10.23 -1.80
C LEU A 104 -20.17 -11.24 -1.10
N PRO A 105 -20.79 -10.83 0.02
CA PRO A 105 -22.25 -10.66 -0.02
C PRO A 105 -22.74 -9.35 0.63
N ALA A 106 -23.73 -8.74 -0.06
CA ALA A 106 -24.70 -7.72 0.36
C ALA A 106 -24.25 -6.26 0.60
N PRO A 107 -24.93 -5.25 -0.01
CA PRO A 107 -24.73 -3.84 0.24
C PRO A 107 -25.41 -3.41 1.55
N THR A 108 -24.97 -3.96 2.68
CA THR A 108 -25.36 -3.46 3.99
C THR A 108 -24.27 -2.54 4.50
N VAL A 109 -24.57 -1.24 4.58
CA VAL A 109 -23.68 -0.12 4.94
C VAL A 109 -22.53 -0.56 5.86
N SER A 110 -21.29 -0.37 5.41
CA SER A 110 -20.09 -0.75 6.17
C SER A 110 -20.00 0.02 7.49
N ASP A 111 -19.44 -0.62 8.51
CA ASP A 111 -19.16 -0.01 9.82
C ASP A 111 -18.41 1.32 9.68
N ALA A 112 -17.42 1.41 8.79
CA ALA A 112 -16.70 2.64 8.50
C ALA A 112 -17.63 3.79 8.08
N VAL A 113 -18.61 3.53 7.20
CA VAL A 113 -19.59 4.54 6.78
C VAL A 113 -20.52 4.92 7.93
N ILE A 114 -20.91 3.96 8.77
CA ILE A 114 -21.75 4.22 9.93
C ILE A 114 -21.03 5.09 10.96
N VAL A 115 -19.76 4.79 11.25
CA VAL A 115 -18.89 5.57 12.13
C VAL A 115 -18.80 7.01 11.63
N GLN A 116 -18.56 7.21 10.33
CA GLN A 116 -18.52 8.54 9.73
C GLN A 116 -19.86 9.27 9.87
N ARG A 117 -20.99 8.60 9.68
CA ARG A 117 -22.32 9.20 9.85
C ARG A 117 -22.61 9.60 11.29
N ILE A 118 -22.24 8.76 12.26
CA ILE A 118 -22.42 9.06 13.70
C ILE A 118 -21.59 10.28 14.09
N ILE A 119 -20.31 10.33 13.67
CA ILE A 119 -19.43 11.48 13.91
C ILE A 119 -20.01 12.74 13.25
N ALA A 120 -20.42 12.65 11.98
CA ALA A 120 -20.98 13.78 11.25
C ALA A 120 -22.25 14.34 11.90
N GLN A 121 -23.15 13.47 12.39
CA GLN A 121 -24.33 13.90 13.13
C GLN A 121 -23.95 14.58 14.45
N SER A 122 -22.99 14.03 15.19
CA SER A 122 -22.54 14.64 16.45
C SER A 122 -21.92 16.03 16.24
N ILE A 123 -21.16 16.20 15.16
CA ILE A 123 -20.61 17.49 14.74
C ILE A 123 -21.71 18.45 14.32
N ALA A 124 -22.68 18.01 13.52
CA ALA A 124 -23.77 18.83 13.01
C ALA A 124 -24.77 19.25 14.11
N SER A 125 -24.98 18.41 15.13
CA SER A 125 -25.79 18.74 16.30
C SER A 125 -25.14 19.79 17.20
N TYR A 126 -23.83 20.04 17.08
CA TYR A 126 -23.15 21.04 17.88
C TYR A 126 -23.39 22.46 17.31
N PRO A 127 -23.95 23.40 18.10
CA PRO A 127 -24.34 24.72 17.60
C PRO A 127 -23.15 25.69 17.40
N GLY A 128 -21.93 25.31 17.81
CA GLY A 128 -20.75 26.16 17.74
C GLY A 128 -19.82 25.86 16.57
N SER A 129 -18.92 26.79 16.26
CA SER A 129 -17.97 26.64 15.15
C SER A 129 -16.84 25.62 15.41
N CYS A 130 -16.65 25.20 16.66
CA CYS A 130 -15.55 24.32 17.09
C CYS A 130 -16.00 23.10 17.90
N PRO A 131 -16.71 22.14 17.29
CA PRO A 131 -17.05 20.88 17.95
C PRO A 131 -15.79 20.04 18.22
N CYS A 132 -14.95 19.85 17.20
CA CYS A 132 -13.83 18.92 17.22
C CYS A 132 -12.46 19.60 17.08
N PRO A 133 -11.37 18.98 17.57
CA PRO A 133 -10.04 19.58 17.57
C PRO A 133 -9.50 19.84 16.16
N TYR A 134 -9.87 19.00 15.20
CA TYR A 134 -9.49 19.13 13.80
C TYR A 134 -10.39 20.08 12.99
N ASN A 135 -11.51 20.52 13.57
CA ASN A 135 -12.40 21.43 12.87
C ASN A 135 -11.76 22.83 12.77
N THR A 136 -12.28 23.64 11.86
CA THR A 136 -11.80 25.00 11.62
C THR A 136 -12.92 25.98 11.91
N ASP A 137 -12.60 27.09 12.59
CA ASP A 137 -13.58 28.17 12.82
C ASP A 137 -13.83 28.98 11.54
N ARG A 138 -14.88 29.81 11.53
CA ARG A 138 -15.23 30.67 10.38
C ARG A 138 -14.10 31.61 9.93
N GLY A 139 -13.13 31.87 10.80
CA GLY A 139 -11.92 32.66 10.50
C GLY A 139 -10.74 31.81 10.01
N GLY A 140 -10.94 30.53 9.68
CA GLY A 140 -9.90 29.68 9.13
C GLY A 140 -8.90 29.12 10.15
N ARG A 141 -9.10 29.37 11.46
CA ARG A 141 -8.18 28.88 12.50
C ARG A 141 -8.61 27.49 12.98
N ARG A 142 -7.65 26.58 13.11
CA ARG A 142 -7.90 25.25 13.69
C ARG A 142 -8.40 25.38 15.13
N CYS A 143 -9.42 24.61 15.48
CA CYS A 143 -10.05 24.67 16.79
C CYS A 143 -9.11 24.13 17.89
N GLY A 144 -8.46 22.99 17.66
CA GLY A 144 -7.49 22.40 18.58
C GLY A 144 -8.03 22.33 20.01
N LYS A 145 -7.29 22.90 20.96
CA LYS A 145 -7.66 22.97 22.38
C LYS A 145 -8.91 23.83 22.67
N ARG A 146 -9.35 24.67 21.73
CA ARG A 146 -10.58 25.48 21.85
C ARG A 146 -11.85 24.70 21.54
N SER A 147 -11.70 23.49 20.99
CA SER A 147 -12.82 22.60 20.65
C SER A 147 -13.60 22.15 21.88
N ALA A 148 -14.89 21.87 21.68
CA ALA A 148 -15.76 21.35 22.73
C ALA A 148 -15.23 20.01 23.28
N TYR A 149 -14.74 19.12 22.40
CA TYR A 149 -14.10 17.86 22.78
C TYR A 149 -12.88 18.02 23.71
N SER A 150 -12.11 19.11 23.58
CA SER A 150 -10.88 19.31 24.37
C SER A 150 -11.07 20.16 25.63
N LYS A 151 -12.25 20.77 25.82
CA LYS A 151 -12.52 21.68 26.96
C LYS A 151 -13.08 20.90 28.15
N PRO A 152 -12.56 21.09 29.37
CA PRO A 152 -13.14 20.49 30.56
C PRO A 152 -14.51 21.15 30.88
N GLY A 153 -15.53 20.33 31.13
CA GLY A 153 -16.83 20.78 31.66
C GLY A 153 -17.84 21.30 30.63
N GLY A 154 -17.81 20.83 29.38
CA GLY A 154 -18.74 21.28 28.31
C GLY A 154 -19.36 20.15 27.47
N TYR A 155 -19.95 20.54 26.34
CA TYR A 155 -20.51 19.62 25.32
C TYR A 155 -19.38 18.71 24.78
N ALA A 156 -19.57 17.39 24.80
CA ALA A 156 -18.57 16.42 24.35
C ALA A 156 -19.04 15.70 23.07
N PRO A 157 -18.90 16.33 21.89
CA PRO A 157 -19.27 15.69 20.63
C PRO A 157 -18.31 14.54 20.32
N ILE A 158 -18.82 13.52 19.61
CA ILE A 158 -18.02 12.41 19.10
C ILE A 158 -17.18 12.95 17.94
N CYS A 159 -15.86 12.92 18.10
CA CYS A 159 -14.94 13.51 17.13
C CYS A 159 -14.12 12.46 16.39
N PHE A 160 -13.85 11.29 16.99
CA PHE A 160 -13.00 10.29 16.39
C PHE A 160 -13.71 8.94 16.24
N ALA A 161 -13.23 8.13 15.30
CA ALA A 161 -13.73 6.78 15.10
C ALA A 161 -13.59 5.90 16.36
N GLY A 162 -12.56 6.15 17.18
CA GLY A 162 -12.35 5.45 18.45
C GLY A 162 -13.42 5.77 19.50
N ASP A 163 -14.11 6.90 19.41
CA ASP A 163 -15.18 7.28 20.33
C ASP A 163 -16.51 6.59 19.97
N VAL A 164 -16.60 5.98 18.78
CA VAL A 164 -17.79 5.27 18.31
C VAL A 164 -17.73 3.81 18.76
N THR A 165 -18.57 3.46 19.73
CA THR A 165 -18.66 2.07 20.20
C THR A 165 -19.42 1.19 19.22
N LYS A 166 -19.12 -0.12 19.22
CA LYS A 166 -19.86 -1.12 18.41
C LYS A 166 -21.37 -1.10 18.69
N SER A 167 -21.77 -0.73 19.91
CA SER A 167 -23.17 -0.55 20.30
C SER A 167 -23.82 0.62 19.55
N MET A 168 -23.13 1.74 19.38
CA MET A 168 -23.62 2.88 18.58
C MET A 168 -23.77 2.50 17.11
N ILE A 169 -22.83 1.73 16.56
CA ILE A 169 -22.90 1.22 15.18
C ILE A 169 -24.12 0.31 15.00
N LYS A 170 -24.35 -0.63 15.94
CA LYS A 170 -25.48 -1.55 15.90
C LYS A 170 -26.82 -0.80 15.99
N ALA A 171 -26.93 0.18 16.88
CA ALA A 171 -28.12 1.03 16.98
C ALA A 171 -28.39 1.77 15.66
N PHE A 172 -27.34 2.30 15.03
CA PHE A 172 -27.46 3.02 13.76
C PHE A 172 -27.90 2.14 12.59
N ARG A 173 -27.56 0.84 12.60
CA ARG A 173 -28.04 -0.12 11.58
C ARG A 173 -29.52 -0.47 11.71
N GLY A 174 -30.10 -0.27 12.90
CA GLY A 174 -31.52 -0.53 13.16
C GLY A 174 -32.43 0.68 13.01
N GLN A 175 -31.88 1.85 12.66
CA GLN A 175 -32.62 3.06 12.28
C GLN A 175 -32.85 3.10 10.78
#